data_AF-A0A958EJ07-F1
#
_entry.id   AF-A0A958EJ07-F1
#
_cell.length_a   1.000
_cell.length_b   1.000
_cell.length_c   1.000
_cell.angle_alpha   90.00
_cell.angle_beta   90.00
_cell.angle_gamma   90.00
#
_symmetry.space_group_name_H-M   'P 1'
#
loop_
_entity.id
_entity.type
_entity.pdbx_description
1 polymer ?
#
loop_
_entity_poly.entity_id
_entity_poly.type
_entity_poly.pdbx_seq_one_letter_code
_entity_poly.pdbx_strand_id
1 'polypeptide(L)'
;MKKFATTLLLLFGLIIQHVQAQQSDCNNSLFVANNYYEAGKFSDALELLYSCFDSISRDEKAGAVRLMGICYQMLQNQEYAYGYAKLLLQLRPDYMKYPFADPKEFTAQLNKFEVVPKINWGLHFEVDQYAVRLIRLYTLAP
;
A
#
# COMPACT_ATOMS: atom_id res chain seq x y z
N MET A 1 26.04 43.25 26.17
CA MET A 1 24.92 42.29 26.07
C MET A 1 24.27 42.19 24.67
N LYS A 2 24.53 43.11 23.71
CA LYS A 2 23.89 43.06 22.37
C LYS A 2 24.50 42.04 21.39
N LYS A 3 25.76 41.62 21.59
CA LYS A 3 26.47 40.68 20.69
C LYS A 3 26.05 39.22 20.87
N PHE A 4 25.44 38.86 21.99
CA PHE A 4 25.00 37.49 22.28
C PHE A 4 23.64 37.17 21.64
N ALA A 5 22.76 38.17 21.50
CA ALA A 5 21.45 38.02 20.86
C ALA A 5 21.55 37.81 19.34
N THR A 6 22.55 38.42 18.69
CA THR A 6 22.79 38.28 17.25
C THR A 6 23.34 36.92 16.87
N THR A 7 24.13 36.29 17.74
CA THR A 7 24.69 34.95 17.48
C THR A 7 23.66 33.84 17.66
N LEU A 8 22.70 34.02 18.60
CA LEU A 8 21.61 33.06 18.81
C LEU A 8 20.61 33.05 17.65
N LEU A 9 20.38 34.21 17.01
CA LEU A 9 19.46 34.34 15.88
C LEU A 9 20.01 33.67 14.58
N LEU A 10 21.33 33.67 14.40
CA LEU A 10 22.00 33.02 13.26
C LEU A 10 22.03 31.50 13.37
N LEU A 11 22.09 30.94 14.59
CA LEU A 11 22.04 29.49 14.79
C LEU A 11 20.65 28.89 14.47
N PHE A 12 19.57 29.66 14.67
CA PHE A 12 18.21 29.20 14.42
C PHE A 12 17.84 29.14 12.93
N GLY A 13 18.54 29.92 12.08
CA GLY A 13 18.31 29.93 10.63
C GLY A 13 18.89 28.72 9.87
N LEU A 14 19.91 28.04 10.42
CA LEU A 14 20.60 26.92 9.76
C LEU A 14 19.89 25.57 9.92
N ILE A 15 18.89 25.48 10.80
CA ILE A 15 18.17 24.21 11.06
C ILE A 15 17.05 23.98 10.03
N ILE A 16 16.59 25.02 9.34
CA ILE A 16 15.43 24.95 8.42
C ILE A 16 15.82 24.32 7.05
N GLN A 17 17.11 24.23 6.73
CA GLN A 17 17.56 23.77 5.40
C GLN A 17 17.71 22.25 5.23
N HIS A 18 17.48 21.44 6.27
CA HIS A 18 17.62 19.98 6.18
C HIS A 18 16.33 19.23 5.78
N VAL A 19 15.25 19.93 5.43
CA VAL A 19 14.07 19.31 4.78
C VAL A 19 14.29 19.24 3.26
N GLN A 20 15.50 18.84 2.84
CA GLN A 20 15.72 18.40 1.46
C GLN A 20 15.03 17.05 1.34
N ALA A 21 13.98 17.01 0.52
CA ALA A 21 13.26 15.81 0.14
C ALA A 21 14.24 14.66 -0.13
N GLN A 22 14.09 13.56 0.61
CA GLN A 22 14.64 12.29 0.17
C GLN A 22 13.93 11.96 -1.14
N GLN A 23 14.57 12.28 -2.26
CA GLN A 23 14.15 11.77 -3.55
C GLN A 23 14.47 10.28 -3.54
N SER A 24 13.54 9.48 -3.03
CA SER A 24 13.63 8.03 -3.05
C SER A 24 13.74 7.60 -4.51
N ASP A 25 14.84 6.95 -4.87
CA ASP A 25 14.94 6.27 -6.16
C ASP A 25 13.93 5.13 -6.16
N CYS A 26 12.79 5.38 -6.79
CA CYS A 26 11.68 4.45 -6.81
C CYS A 26 11.82 3.36 -7.88
N ASN A 27 12.92 3.40 -8.65
CA ASN A 27 13.26 2.32 -9.58
C ASN A 27 13.45 1.03 -8.80
N ASN A 28 12.79 -0.04 -9.25
CA ASN A 28 12.82 -1.36 -8.60
C ASN A 28 12.33 -1.37 -7.15
N SER A 29 11.59 -0.36 -6.69
CA SER A 29 11.09 -0.27 -5.31
C SER A 29 10.27 -1.49 -4.90
N LEU A 30 9.45 -2.06 -5.80
CA LEU A 30 8.71 -3.29 -5.54
C LEU A 30 9.65 -4.48 -5.28
N PHE A 31 10.72 -4.62 -6.06
CA PHE A 31 11.71 -5.69 -5.86
C PHE A 31 12.41 -5.54 -4.51
N VAL A 32 12.85 -4.33 -4.17
CA VAL A 32 13.51 -4.05 -2.89
C VAL A 32 12.56 -4.29 -1.71
N ALA A 33 11.30 -3.88 -1.83
CA ALA A 33 10.28 -4.13 -0.81
C ALA A 33 10.03 -5.63 -0.59
N ASN A 34 10.05 -6.44 -1.66
CA ASN A 34 9.97 -7.90 -1.50
C ASN A 34 11.16 -8.43 -0.70
N ASN A 35 12.39 -7.95 -0.94
CA ASN A 35 13.54 -8.36 -0.15
C ASN A 35 13.40 -7.97 1.34
N TYR A 36 12.82 -6.80 1.63
CA TYR A 36 12.49 -6.42 3.00
C TYR A 36 11.47 -7.36 3.63
N TYR A 37 10.40 -7.72 2.90
CA TYR A 37 9.42 -8.69 3.35
C TYR A 37 10.05 -10.06 3.66
N GLU A 38 10.87 -10.61 2.76
CA GLU A 38 11.56 -11.89 2.97
C GLU A 38 12.54 -11.84 4.16
N ALA A 39 13.09 -10.66 4.46
CA ALA A 39 13.92 -10.43 5.64
C ALA A 39 13.11 -10.16 6.94
N GLY A 40 11.78 -10.21 6.90
CA GLY A 40 10.90 -9.91 8.03
C GLY A 40 10.78 -8.42 8.37
N LYS A 41 11.30 -7.53 7.51
CA LYS A 41 11.30 -6.08 7.68
C LYS A 41 10.04 -5.45 7.07
N PHE A 42 8.89 -5.83 7.62
CA PHE A 42 7.59 -5.45 7.05
C PHE A 42 7.34 -3.94 7.06
N SER A 43 7.76 -3.23 8.12
CA SER A 43 7.63 -1.78 8.21
C SER A 43 8.47 -1.05 7.16
N ASP A 44 9.70 -1.50 6.94
CA ASP A 44 10.60 -0.91 5.92
C ASP A 44 10.04 -1.15 4.50
N ALA A 45 9.47 -2.33 4.26
CA ALA A 45 8.76 -2.62 3.00
C ALA A 45 7.59 -1.66 2.78
N LEU A 46 6.78 -1.43 3.82
CA LEU A 46 5.65 -0.50 3.75
C LEU A 46 6.11 0.94 3.52
N GLU A 47 7.10 1.42 4.26
CA GLU A 47 7.64 2.78 4.11
C GLU A 47 8.16 3.04 2.69
N LEU A 48 8.91 2.09 2.12
CA LEU A 48 9.40 2.20 0.75
C LEU A 48 8.25 2.19 -0.26
N LEU A 49 7.31 1.25 -0.13
CA LEU A 49 6.19 1.17 -1.05
C LEU A 49 5.29 2.40 -0.97
N TYR A 50 5.16 3.02 0.21
CA TYR A 50 4.39 4.27 0.37
C TYR A 50 5.05 5.46 -0.28
N SER A 51 6.35 5.65 -0.05
CA SER A 51 7.08 6.75 -0.68
C SER A 51 7.12 6.64 -2.21
N CYS A 52 7.06 5.41 -2.74
CA CYS A 52 7.18 5.16 -4.17
C CYS A 52 5.88 4.85 -4.92
N PHE A 53 4.74 4.76 -4.22
CA PHE A 53 3.50 4.28 -4.82
C PHE A 53 3.03 5.09 -6.04
N ASP A 54 3.25 6.39 -6.02
CA ASP A 54 2.84 7.28 -7.11
C ASP A 54 3.84 7.28 -8.27
N SER A 55 5.08 6.85 -8.03
CA SER A 55 6.16 6.83 -9.03
C SER A 55 6.28 5.49 -9.78
N ILE A 56 5.75 4.39 -9.24
CA ILE A 56 5.79 3.08 -9.90
C ILE A 56 4.77 2.95 -11.03
N SER A 57 5.04 2.05 -11.97
CA SER A 57 4.17 1.80 -13.12
C SER A 57 2.81 1.24 -12.71
N ARG A 58 1.81 1.40 -13.59
CA ARG A 58 0.45 0.84 -13.36
C ARG A 58 0.49 -0.67 -13.12
N ASP A 59 1.34 -1.39 -13.84
CA ASP A 59 1.47 -2.84 -13.72
C ASP A 59 2.07 -3.24 -12.36
N GLU A 60 3.01 -2.45 -11.84
CA GLU A 60 3.63 -2.68 -10.53
C GLU A 60 2.70 -2.34 -9.35
N LYS A 61 1.76 -1.41 -9.52
CA LYS A 61 0.86 -0.99 -8.43
C LYS A 61 0.07 -2.15 -7.83
N ALA A 62 -0.38 -3.11 -8.64
CA ALA A 62 -1.07 -4.29 -8.12
C ALA A 62 -0.15 -5.15 -7.24
N GLY A 63 1.11 -5.34 -7.67
CA GLY A 63 2.12 -6.05 -6.88
C GLY A 63 2.47 -5.33 -5.57
N ALA A 64 2.57 -4.00 -5.62
CA ALA A 64 2.81 -3.17 -4.43
C ALA A 64 1.64 -3.26 -3.44
N VAL A 65 0.39 -3.09 -3.91
CA VAL A 65 -0.82 -3.21 -3.07
C VAL A 65 -0.94 -4.59 -2.44
N ARG A 66 -0.68 -5.66 -3.22
CA ARG A 66 -0.61 -7.03 -2.71
C ARG A 66 0.41 -7.15 -1.57
N LEU A 67 1.64 -6.68 -1.80
CA LEU A 67 2.72 -6.79 -0.81
C LEU A 67 2.43 -5.97 0.46
N MET A 68 1.85 -4.77 0.31
CA MET A 68 1.38 -3.96 1.44
C MET A 68 0.35 -4.72 2.28
N GLY A 69 -0.65 -5.34 1.63
CA GLY A 69 -1.66 -6.13 2.33
C GLY A 69 -1.07 -7.29 3.13
N ILE A 70 -0.13 -8.01 2.54
CA ILE A 70 0.60 -9.10 3.21
C ILE A 70 1.42 -8.56 4.39
N CYS A 71 2.17 -7.48 4.20
CA CYS A 71 2.98 -6.87 5.28
C CYS A 71 2.10 -6.45 6.46
N TYR A 72 0.96 -5.81 6.22
CA TYR A 72 0.03 -5.44 7.30
C TYR A 72 -0.56 -6.64 8.01
N GLN A 73 -0.82 -7.73 7.29
CA GLN A 73 -1.27 -8.98 7.91
C GLN A 73 -0.20 -9.55 8.84
N MET A 74 1.07 -9.54 8.42
CA MET A 74 2.20 -9.97 9.26
C MET A 74 2.38 -9.10 10.49
N LEU A 75 2.09 -7.80 10.37
CA LEU A 75 2.06 -6.84 11.48
C LEU A 75 0.77 -6.91 12.31
N GLN A 76 -0.11 -7.90 12.06
CA GLN A 76 -1.40 -8.09 12.73
C GLN A 76 -2.36 -6.90 12.63
N ASN A 77 -2.14 -6.00 11.68
CA ASN A 77 -3.01 -4.85 11.44
C ASN A 77 -4.09 -5.20 10.40
N GLN A 78 -5.15 -5.82 10.90
CA GLN A 78 -6.22 -6.39 10.08
C GLN A 78 -7.00 -5.34 9.27
N GLU A 79 -7.13 -4.11 9.78
CA GLU A 79 -7.85 -3.02 9.11
C GLU A 79 -7.15 -2.63 7.81
N TYR A 80 -5.84 -2.35 7.87
CA TYR A 80 -5.08 -2.00 6.68
C TYR A 80 -4.91 -3.19 5.74
N ALA A 81 -4.63 -4.38 6.26
CA ALA A 81 -4.57 -5.60 5.45
C ALA A 81 -5.87 -5.79 4.63
N TYR A 82 -7.02 -5.53 5.26
CA TYR A 82 -8.33 -5.61 4.62
C TYR A 82 -8.52 -4.53 3.55
N GLY A 83 -8.13 -3.29 3.86
CA GLY A 83 -8.14 -2.19 2.90
C GLY A 83 -7.33 -2.51 1.64
N TYR A 84 -6.11 -3.04 1.80
CA TYR A 84 -5.25 -3.40 0.68
C TYR A 84 -5.75 -4.63 -0.09
N ALA A 85 -6.31 -5.64 0.58
CA ALA A 85 -6.95 -6.76 -0.09
C ALA A 85 -8.12 -6.30 -0.99
N LYS A 86 -8.95 -5.38 -0.49
CA LYS A 86 -10.02 -4.77 -1.29
C LYS A 86 -9.47 -3.99 -2.48
N LEU A 87 -8.46 -3.15 -2.24
CA LEU A 87 -7.83 -2.33 -3.28
C LEU A 87 -7.18 -3.20 -4.36
N LEU A 88 -6.58 -4.33 -4.00
CA LEU A 88 -6.01 -5.29 -4.94
C LEU A 88 -7.07 -5.79 -5.91
N LEU A 89 -8.23 -6.21 -5.40
CA LEU A 89 -9.33 -6.71 -6.23
C LEU A 89 -10.01 -5.60 -7.06
N GLN A 90 -9.89 -4.34 -6.64
CA GLN A 90 -10.32 -3.20 -7.46
C GLN A 90 -9.36 -2.94 -8.62
N LEU A 91 -8.06 -3.13 -8.41
CA LEU A 91 -7.02 -2.96 -9.45
C LEU A 91 -6.91 -4.17 -10.37
N ARG A 92 -7.08 -5.38 -9.83
CA ARG A 92 -6.98 -6.68 -10.51
C ARG A 92 -8.17 -7.57 -10.13
N PRO A 93 -9.33 -7.36 -10.77
CA PRO A 93 -10.56 -8.14 -10.55
C PRO A 93 -10.39 -9.65 -10.75
N ASP A 94 -9.44 -10.04 -11.60
CA ASP A 94 -9.13 -11.42 -11.96
C ASP A 94 -8.12 -12.10 -11.03
N TYR A 95 -7.57 -11.37 -10.04
CA TYR A 95 -6.49 -11.84 -9.18
C TYR A 95 -6.80 -13.17 -8.49
N MET A 96 -8.04 -13.37 -8.04
CA MET A 96 -8.46 -14.60 -7.33
C MET A 96 -8.48 -15.86 -8.21
N LYS A 97 -8.27 -15.75 -9.52
CA LYS A 97 -8.12 -16.94 -10.40
C LYS A 97 -6.86 -17.75 -10.09
N TYR A 98 -5.89 -17.16 -9.37
CA TYR A 98 -4.60 -17.78 -9.04
C TYR A 98 -4.37 -17.83 -7.51
N PRO A 99 -5.19 -18.59 -6.75
CA PRO A 99 -5.25 -18.49 -5.27
C PRO A 99 -4.01 -19.00 -4.52
N PHE A 100 -3.07 -19.65 -5.21
CA PHE A 100 -1.87 -20.26 -4.63
C PHE A 100 -0.62 -19.38 -4.72
N ALA A 101 -0.74 -18.15 -5.20
CA ALA A 101 0.39 -17.22 -5.31
C ALA A 101 0.76 -16.54 -3.97
N ASP A 102 -0.10 -16.65 -2.94
CA ASP A 102 -0.01 -15.90 -1.70
C ASP A 102 -0.02 -16.79 -0.46
N PRO A 103 0.49 -16.28 0.69
CA PRO A 103 0.31 -16.92 1.98
C PRO A 103 -1.17 -17.24 2.25
N LYS A 104 -1.42 -18.41 2.85
CA LYS A 104 -2.76 -18.96 3.08
C LYS A 104 -3.68 -17.96 3.78
N GLU A 105 -3.17 -17.24 4.76
CA GLU A 105 -3.90 -16.28 5.56
C GLU A 105 -4.36 -15.07 4.71
N PHE A 106 -3.52 -14.62 3.77
CA PHE A 106 -3.88 -13.51 2.87
C PHE A 106 -4.89 -13.97 1.82
N THR A 107 -4.73 -15.18 1.27
CA THR A 107 -5.74 -15.80 0.41
C THR A 107 -7.08 -15.94 1.14
N ALA A 108 -7.07 -16.32 2.42
CA ALA A 108 -8.29 -16.40 3.24
C ALA A 108 -8.95 -15.02 3.43
N GLN A 109 -8.17 -13.94 3.47
CA GLN A 109 -8.68 -12.58 3.51
C GLN A 109 -9.32 -12.15 2.18
N LEU A 110 -8.68 -12.45 1.04
CA LEU A 110 -9.24 -12.17 -0.29
C LEU A 110 -10.59 -12.87 -0.50
N ASN A 111 -10.72 -14.11 0.00
CA ASN A 111 -11.96 -14.88 -0.08
C ASN A 111 -13.15 -14.30 0.71
N LYS A 112 -12.96 -13.22 1.48
CA LYS A 112 -14.06 -12.50 2.14
C LYS A 112 -14.77 -11.53 1.20
N PHE A 113 -14.22 -11.29 0.01
CA PHE A 113 -14.75 -10.39 -0.98
C PHE A 113 -15.39 -11.12 -2.16
N GLU A 114 -16.31 -10.43 -2.81
CA GLU A 114 -16.86 -10.79 -4.09
C GLU A 114 -16.65 -9.63 -5.07
N VAL A 115 -16.18 -9.97 -6.26
CA VAL A 115 -15.95 -9.03 -7.36
C VAL A 115 -17.10 -9.17 -8.34
N VAL A 116 -17.88 -8.09 -8.52
CA VAL A 116 -19.04 -8.08 -9.42
C VAL A 116 -18.88 -6.98 -10.47
N PRO A 117 -19.32 -7.20 -11.73
CA PRO A 117 -19.29 -6.16 -12.75
C PRO A 117 -20.24 -5.03 -12.35
N LYS A 118 -19.82 -3.77 -12.56
CA LYS A 118 -20.74 -2.63 -12.43
C LYS A 118 -21.52 -2.48 -13.72
N ILE A 119 -22.83 -2.73 -13.65
CA ILE A 119 -23.74 -2.48 -14.76
C ILE A 119 -24.18 -1.02 -14.68
N ASN A 120 -23.59 -0.15 -15.51
CA ASN A 120 -24.03 1.23 -15.66
C ASN A 120 -25.01 1.31 -16.83
N TRP A 121 -26.29 1.60 -16.56
CA TRP A 121 -27.28 1.89 -17.60
C TRP A 121 -27.19 3.36 -17.99
N GLY A 122 -26.43 3.66 -19.06
CA GLY A 122 -26.21 5.02 -19.58
C GLY A 122 -25.11 5.04 -20.65
N LEU A 123 -25.19 5.98 -21.59
CA LEU A 123 -24.36 6.08 -22.81
C LEU A 123 -22.88 5.69 -22.60
N HIS A 124 -22.46 4.68 -23.36
CA HIS A 124 -21.21 3.93 -23.22
C HIS A 124 -19.95 4.78 -23.41
N PHE A 125 -19.10 4.79 -22.38
CA PHE A 125 -17.64 4.74 -22.53
C PHE A 125 -17.15 3.58 -21.67
N GLU A 126 -16.65 2.54 -22.32
CA GLU A 126 -16.26 1.27 -21.70
C GLU A 126 -14.98 1.46 -20.89
N VAL A 127 -15.15 1.62 -19.58
CA VAL A 127 -14.11 1.35 -18.59
C VAL A 127 -14.59 0.12 -17.85
N ASP A 128 -13.80 -0.96 -17.85
CA ASP A 128 -14.06 -2.20 -17.11
C ASP A 128 -14.16 -1.90 -15.60
N GLN A 129 -15.34 -1.48 -15.15
CA GLN A 129 -15.56 -1.08 -13.77
C GLN A 129 -16.13 -2.26 -12.97
N TYR A 130 -15.39 -2.69 -11.96
CA TYR A 130 -15.82 -3.73 -11.02
C TYR A 130 -16.12 -3.12 -9.65
N ALA A 131 -17.11 -3.68 -8.96
CA ALA A 131 -17.37 -3.41 -7.56
C ALA A 131 -16.83 -4.57 -6.72
N VAL A 132 -16.13 -4.23 -5.64
CA VAL A 132 -15.64 -5.20 -4.65
C VAL A 132 -16.47 -5.04 -3.39
N ARG A 133 -17.27 -6.07 -3.06
CA ARG A 133 -18.15 -6.09 -1.89
C ARG A 133 -17.73 -7.17 -0.92
N LEU A 134 -17.92 -6.91 0.37
CA LEU A 134 -17.69 -7.89 1.43
C LEU A 134 -18.85 -8.88 1.47
N ILE A 135 -18.56 -10.17 1.49
CA ILE A 135 -19.57 -11.25 1.58
C ILE A 135 -19.47 -12.06 2.88
N ARG A 136 -18.40 -11.90 3.66
CA ARG A 136 -18.28 -12.52 5.00
C ARG A 136 -17.69 -11.57 6.04
N LEU A 137 -18.49 -11.24 7.04
CA LEU A 137 -18.03 -10.64 8.30
C LEU A 137 -17.87 -11.78 9.31
N TYR A 138 -16.64 -12.19 9.61
CA TYR A 138 -16.42 -13.00 10.81
C TYR A 138 -16.26 -12.03 11.98
N THR A 139 -17.31 -11.88 12.78
CA THR A 139 -17.15 -11.42 14.17
C THR A 139 -16.49 -12.56 14.92
N LEU A 140 -15.25 -12.33 15.39
CA LEU A 140 -14.74 -13.13 16.50
C LEU A 140 -15.61 -12.75 17.70
N ALA A 141 -16.64 -13.54 17.98
CA ALA A 141 -17.32 -13.47 19.25
C ALA A 141 -16.29 -13.80 20.36
N PRO A 142 -16.31 -13.07 21.49
CA PRO A 142 -15.30 -13.15 22.54
C PRO A 142 -15.16 -14.54 23.15
#